data_AF-A0A7V4Q7T1-F1
#
_entry.id   AF-A0A7V4Q7T1-F1
#
_cell.length_a   1.000
_cell.length_b   1.000
_cell.length_c   1.000
_cell.angle_alpha   90.00
_cell.angle_beta   90.00
_cell.angle_gamma   90.00
#
_symmetry.space_group_name_H-M   'P 1'
#
loop_
_entity.id
_entity.type
_entity.pdbx_description
1 polymer ?
#
loop_
_entity_poly.entity_id
_entity_poly.type
_entity_poly.pdbx_seq_one_letter_code
_entity_poly.pdbx_strand_id
1 'polypeptide(L)' 'VVIELKSTERHDPVFEAQLLSYLKPGGYKVGLLVNFNSVFVTKGIRRLVC' A
#
# COMPACT_ATOMS: atom_id res chain seq x y z
N VAL A 1 -2.00 -12.08 -2.27
CA VAL A 1 -1.52 -10.95 -1.44
C VAL A 1 -0.90 -9.96 -2.42
N VAL A 2 -1.31 -8.69 -2.37
CA VAL A 2 -0.81 -7.64 -3.29
C VAL A 2 0.17 -6.76 -2.51
N ILE A 3 1.31 -6.42 -3.10
CA ILE A 3 2.31 -5.55 -2.49
C ILE A 3 2.57 -4.40 -3.46
N GLU A 4 2.46 -3.18 -2.97
CA GLU A 4 2.68 -1.97 -3.75
C GLU A 4 3.76 -1.12 -3.08
N LEU A 5 4.80 -0.82 -3.86
CA LEU A 5 6.00 -0.13 -3.41
C LEU A 5 6.00 1.29 -3.97
N LYS A 6 6.25 2.28 -3.12
CA LYS A 6 6.37 3.69 -3.50
C LYS A 6 7.58 4.31 -2.80
N SER A 7 8.13 5.36 -3.40
CA SER A 7 9.19 6.18 -2.81
C SER A 7 8.77 7.65 -2.87
N THR A 8 7.70 8.00 -2.16
CA THR A 8 7.08 9.34 -2.22
C THR A 8 7.23 10.07 -0.90
N GLU A 9 7.52 11.38 -0.97
CA GLU A 9 7.76 12.22 0.22
C GLU A 9 6.56 12.30 1.16
N ARG A 10 5.34 12.22 0.60
CA ARG A 10 4.10 12.15 1.35
C ARG A 10 3.27 10.95 0.93
N HIS A 11 2.52 10.43 1.90
CA HIS A 11 1.50 9.42 1.67
C HIS A 11 0.20 10.09 1.24
N ASP A 12 -0.39 9.62 0.15
CA ASP A 12 -1.65 10.12 -0.38
C ASP A 12 -2.73 9.03 -0.30
N PRO A 13 -3.97 9.34 0.13
CA PRO A 13 -5.06 8.37 0.19
C PRO A 13 -5.36 7.72 -1.17
N VAL A 14 -4.96 8.33 -2.29
CA VAL A 14 -5.09 7.72 -3.63
C VAL A 14 -4.35 6.37 -3.73
N PHE A 15 -3.26 6.19 -2.99
CA PHE A 15 -2.48 4.95 -3.04
C PHE A 15 -3.24 3.77 -2.40
N GLU A 16 -4.04 4.03 -1.37
CA GLU A 16 -4.90 3.02 -0.77
C GLU A 16 -6.05 2.65 -1.72
N ALA A 17 -6.64 3.63 -2.42
CA ALA A 17 -7.67 3.41 -3.43
C ALA A 17 -7.14 2.63 -4.65
N GLN A 18 -5.89 2.88 -5.06
CA GLN A 18 -5.20 2.14 -6.10
C GLN A 18 -5.02 0.67 -5.68
N LEU A 19 -4.52 0.43 -4.47
CA LEU A 19 -4.35 -0.92 -3.94
C LEU A 19 -5.69 -1.68 -3.83
N LEU A 20 -6.74 -1.02 -3.35
CA LEU A 20 -8.10 -1.60 -3.28
C LEU A 20 -8.66 -1.97 -4.66
N SER A 21 -8.31 -1.20 -5.69
CA SER A 21 -8.70 -1.47 -7.08
C SER A 21 -8.02 -2.72 -7.64
N TYR A 22 -6.86 -3.11 -7.10
CA TYR A 22 -6.22 -4.40 -7.43
C TYR A 22 -6.72 -5.55 -6.55
N LEU A 23 -7.02 -5.30 -5.28
CA LEU A 23 -7.49 -6.31 -4.33
C LEU A 23 -8.90 -6.85 -4.69
N LYS A 24 -9.84 -5.95 -5.00
CA LYS A 24 -11.25 -6.29 -5.28
C LYS A 24 -11.43 -7.26 -6.46
N PRO A 25 -10.93 -6.97 -7.67
CA PRO A 25 -11.08 -7.89 -8.81
C PRO A 25 -10.17 -9.11 -8.71
N GLY A 26 -9.02 -8.99 -8.03
CA GLY A 26 -8.05 -10.09 -7.89
C GLY A 26 -8.42 -11.13 -6.83
N GLY A 27 -9.49 -10.92 -6.04
CA GLY A 27 -9.87 -11.83 -4.96
C GLY A 27 -8.84 -11.91 -3.82
N TYR A 28 -7.92 -10.95 -3.73
CA TYR A 28 -6.86 -10.93 -2.74
C TYR A 28 -7.34 -10.23 -1.47
N LYS A 29 -7.19 -10.91 -0.32
CA LYS A 29 -7.65 -10.40 0.99
C LYS A 29 -6.70 -9.42 1.66
N VAL A 30 -5.44 -9.36 1.23
CA VAL A 30 -4.39 -8.58 1.89
C VAL A 30 -3.59 -7.79 0.87
N GLY A 31 -3.51 -6.49 1.11
CA GLY A 31 -2.64 -5.54 0.44
C GLY A 31 -1.61 -4.97 1.40
N LEU A 32 -0.38 -4.78 0.92
CA LEU A 32 0.67 -4.09 1.65
C LEU A 32 1.13 -2.89 0.83
N LEU A 33 0.99 -1.70 1.38
CA LEU A 33 1.55 -0.48 0.82
C LEU A 33 2.84 -0.15 1.58
N VAL A 34 3.96 -0.07 0.87
CA VAL A 34 5.27 0.20 1.47
C VAL A 34 5.85 1.46 0.87
N ASN A 35 6.02 2.49 1.70
CA ASN A 35 6.71 3.71 1.31
C ASN A 35 8.16 3.70 1.81
N PHE A 36 9.11 3.69 0.87
CA PHE A 36 10.55 3.69 1.13
C PHE A 36 11.17 5.07 1.36
N ASN A 37 10.43 6.15 1.12
CA ASN A 37 10.93 7.50 1.39
C ASN A 37 10.76 7.92 2.87
N SER A 38 10.90 6.96 3.79
CA SER A 38 10.84 7.20 5.24
C SER A 38 12.10 6.66 5.90
N VAL A 39 12.63 7.40 6.87
CA VAL A 39 13.81 7.03 7.67
C VAL A 39 13.65 5.64 8.31
N PHE A 40 12.40 5.26 8.63
CA PHE A 40 12.06 3.93 9.11
C PHE A 40 11.02 3.29 8.21
N VAL A 41 11.39 2.20 7.54
CA VAL A 41 10.47 1.41 6.70
C VAL A 41 9.25 0.94 7.49
N THR A 42 9.40 0.62 8.78
CA THR A 42 8.31 0.25 9.67
C THR A 42 7.22 1.31 9.82
N LYS A 43 7.54 2.61 9.67
CA LYS A 43 6.56 3.70 9.68
C LYS A 43 5.92 3.95 8.31
N GLY A 44 6.55 3.47 7.24
CA GLY A 44 6.08 3.58 5.86
C GLY A 44 5.22 2.40 5.39
N ILE A 45 5.08 1.35 6.20
CA ILE A 45 4.25 0.18 5.85
C ILE A 45 2.82 0.39 6.34
N ARG A 46 1.87 0.28 5.40
CA ARG A 46 0.44 0.18 5.68
C ARG A 46 -0.12 -1.12 5.17
N ARG A 47 -0.91 -1.78 6.01
CA ARG A 47 -1.61 -3.01 5.66
C ARG A 47 -3.08 -2.69 5.41
N LEU A 48 -3.57 -3.05 4.23
CA LEU A 48 -4.99 -3.02 3.90
C LEU A 48 -5.51 -4.45 3.84
N VAL A 49 -6.70 -4.64 4.41
CA VAL A 49 -7.43 -5.90 4.40
C VAL A 49 -8.79 -5.61 3.78
N CYS A 50 -9.16 -6.41 2.76
CA CYS A 50 -10.43 -6.30 2.05
C CYS A 50 -11.30 -7.52 2.34
#